data_AF-A0A496NCZ8-F1
#
_entry.id   AF-A0A496NCZ8-F1
#
_cell.length_a   1.000
_cell.length_b   1.000
_cell.length_c   1.000
_cell.angle_alpha   90.00
_cell.angle_beta   90.00
_cell.angle_gamma   90.00
#
_symmetry.space_group_name_H-M   'P 1'
#
loop_
_entity.id
_entity.type
_entity.pdbx_description
1 polymer ?
#
loop_
_entity_poly.entity_id
_entity_poly.type
_entity_poly.pdbx_seq_one_letter_code
_entity_poly.pdbx_strand_id
1 'polypeptide(L)' 'MQFETLDNHHHKKNFDCGDIEINCYLQTMANQHHKKGVAKVHILTDGTSTIIG' A
#
# COMPACT_ATOMS: atom_id res chain seq x y z
N MET A 1 7.18 -8.35 10.67
CA MET A 1 6.24 -7.20 10.73
C MET A 1 7.02 -5.91 10.80
N GLN A 2 6.93 -5.05 9.77
CA GLN A 2 7.69 -3.81 9.69
C GLN A 2 6.87 -2.72 8.99
N PHE A 3 6.98 -1.48 9.48
CA PHE A 3 6.41 -0.32 8.80
C PHE A 3 7.42 0.24 7.79
N GLU A 4 6.94 0.50 6.57
CA GLU A 4 7.72 1.15 5.53
C GLU A 4 6.84 2.02 4.62
N THR A 5 7.48 2.91 3.84
CA THR A 5 6.77 3.73 2.86
C THR A 5 6.38 2.89 1.65
N LEU A 6 5.19 3.14 1.11
CA LEU A 6 4.70 2.42 -0.06
C LEU A 6 5.60 2.63 -1.28
N ASP A 7 6.00 1.54 -1.92
CA ASP A 7 6.83 1.55 -3.12
C ASP A 7 6.34 0.49 -4.15
N ASN A 8 7.03 0.39 -5.28
CA ASN A 8 6.66 -0.48 -6.39
C ASN A 8 6.87 -1.98 -6.10
N HIS A 9 7.70 -2.33 -5.12
CA HIS A 9 8.04 -3.73 -4.82
C HIS A 9 7.01 -4.43 -3.93
N HIS A 10 5.99 -3.71 -3.42
CA HIS A 10 4.95 -4.26 -2.55
C HIS A 10 3.81 -4.93 -3.32
N HIS A 11 3.34 -6.06 -2.81
CA HIS A 11 2.26 -6.86 -3.40
C HIS A 11 0.87 -6.30 -3.04
N LYS A 12 0.50 -5.19 -3.68
CA LYS A 12 -0.79 -4.50 -3.47
C LYS A 12 -2.04 -5.27 -3.88
N LYS A 13 -1.90 -6.26 -4.78
CA LYS A 13 -3.05 -7.02 -5.32
C LYS A 13 -3.64 -8.04 -4.33
N ASN A 14 -2.86 -8.45 -3.34
CA ASN A 14 -3.28 -9.46 -2.36
C ASN A 14 -3.79 -8.83 -1.06
N PHE A 15 -3.83 -7.50 -0.97
CA PHE A 15 -4.37 -6.80 0.19
C PHE A 15 -5.89 -6.64 0.05
N ASP A 16 -6.61 -7.11 1.06
CA ASP A 16 -8.04 -6.92 1.20
C ASP A 16 -8.36 -6.58 2.66
N CYS A 17 -8.77 -5.33 2.91
CA CYS A 17 -9.18 -4.87 4.23
C CYS A 17 -10.71 -4.94 4.47
N GLY A 18 -11.47 -5.52 3.53
CA GLY A 18 -12.94 -5.54 3.55
C GLY A 18 -13.61 -4.27 3.02
N ASP A 19 -12.83 -3.20 2.76
CA ASP A 19 -13.29 -1.97 2.14
C ASP A 19 -12.80 -1.88 0.69
N ILE A 20 -13.75 -1.95 -0.25
CA ILE A 20 -13.48 -1.97 -1.68
C ILE A 20 -12.84 -0.64 -2.14
N GLU A 21 -13.24 0.49 -1.56
CA GLU A 21 -12.72 1.81 -1.95
C GLU A 21 -11.26 1.95 -1.53
N ILE A 22 -10.92 1.50 -0.31
CA ILE A 22 -9.53 1.50 0.18
C ILE A 22 -8.66 0.55 -0.64
N ASN A 23 -9.15 -0.67 -0.90
CA ASN A 23 -8.44 -1.64 -1.74
C ASN A 23 -8.19 -1.07 -3.16
N CYS A 24 -9.20 -0.44 -3.76
CA CYS A 24 -9.09 0.21 -5.07
C CYS A 24 -8.08 1.36 -5.05
N TYR A 25 -8.12 2.22 -4.03
CA TYR A 25 -7.17 3.31 -3.86
C TYR A 25 -5.73 2.81 -3.76
N LEU A 26 -5.49 1.78 -2.96
CA LEU A 26 -4.16 1.18 -2.79
C LEU A 26 -3.61 0.63 -4.11
N GLN A 27 -4.46 0.00 -4.91
CA GLN A 27 -4.07 -0.64 -6.18
C GLN A 27 -3.86 0.37 -7.32
N THR A 28 -4.60 1.49 -7.34
CA THR A 28 -4.65 2.40 -8.49
C THR A 28 -3.95 3.74 -8.27
N MET A 29 -4.08 4.34 -7.08
CA MET A 29 -3.71 5.74 -6.82
C MET A 29 -2.56 5.91 -5.82
N ALA A 30 -2.45 5.03 -4.81
CA ALA A 30 -1.55 5.22 -3.67
C ALA A 30 -0.08 5.44 -4.08
N ASN A 31 0.47 4.65 -5.02
CA ASN A 31 1.85 4.87 -5.52
C ASN A 31 2.01 6.23 -6.23
N GLN A 32 0.99 6.66 -6.98
CA GLN A 32 1.05 7.93 -7.70
C GLN A 32 1.02 9.11 -6.72
N HIS A 33 0.14 9.04 -5.72
CA HIS A 33 0.03 10.05 -4.68
C HIS A 33 1.30 10.13 -3.83
N HIS A 34 1.90 8.98 -3.50
CA HIS A 34 3.17 8.93 -2.79
C HIS A 34 4.29 9.60 -3.59
N LYS A 35 4.45 9.23 -4.87
CA LYS A 35 5.48 9.80 -5.75
C LYS A 35 5.30 11.29 -6.03
N LYS A 36 4.06 11.76 -6.13
CA LYS A 36 3.73 13.17 -6.39
C LYS A 36 3.69 14.03 -5.11
N GLY A 37 3.91 13.44 -3.94
CA GLY A 37 3.83 14.15 -2.66
C GLY A 37 2.42 14.60 -2.26
N VAL A 38 1.38 14.06 -2.91
CA VAL A 38 -0.03 14.37 -2.61
C VAL A 38 -0.45 13.74 -1.29
N ALA A 39 0.02 12.52 -1.01
CA ALA A 39 -0.22 11.82 0.24
C ALA A 39 0.98 10.95 0.60
N LYS A 40 1.33 10.89 1.89
CA LYS A 40 2.40 10.00 2.37
C LYS A 40 1.79 8.70 2.88
N VAL A 41 1.90 7.65 2.07
CA VAL A 41 1.35 6.32 2.36
C VAL A 41 2.40 5.47 3.05
N HIS A 42 2.07 4.96 4.24
CA HIS A 42 2.87 3.97 4.96
C HIS A 42 2.08 2.68 4.99
N ILE A 43 2.80 1.56 4.91
CA ILE A 43 2.25 0.22 4.96
C ILE A 43 2.95 -0.59 6.05
N LEU A 44 2.24 -1.58 6.57
CA LEU A 44 2.75 -2.63 7.40
C LEU A 44 2.95 -3.88 6.54
N THR A 45 4.16 -4.42 6.53
CA THR A 45 4.47 -5.69 5.87
C THR A 45 4.74 -6.79 6.88
N ASP A 46 4.57 -8.05 6.50
CA ASP A 46 4.85 -9.20 7.36
C ASP A 46 6.36 -9.45 7.58
N GLY A 47 7.23 -8.71 6.89
CA GLY A 47 8.68 -8.95 6.81
C GLY A 47 9.14 -9.36 5.40
N THR A 48 8.19 -9.56 4.49
CA THR A 48 8.40 -9.67 3.05
C THR A 48 7.73 -8.49 2.33
N SER A 49 7.53 -8.58 1.02
CA SER A 49 6.79 -7.56 0.23
C SER A 49 5.26 -7.62 0.39
N THR A 50 4.74 -8.44 1.31
CA THR A 50 3.30 -8.65 1.50
C THR A 50 2.72 -7.61 2.45
N ILE A 51 1.72 -6.85 1.96
CA ILE A 51 1.03 -5.82 2.74
C ILE A 51 0.00 -6.51 3.64
N ILE A 52 0.03 -6.18 4.93
CA ILE A 52 -0.91 -6.65 5.95
C ILE A 52 -1.64 -5.49 6.65
N GLY A 53 -1.23 -4.24 6.41
CA GLY A 53 -1.87 -3.03 6.96
C GLY A 53 -1.31 -1.74 6.39
#